data_AF-A0A5C0XSC1-F1
#
_entry.id   AF-A0A5C0XSC1-F1
#
_cell.length_a   1.000
_cell.length_b   1.000
_cell.length_c   1.000
_cell.angle_alpha   90.00
_cell.angle_beta   90.00
_cell.angle_gamma   90.00
#
_symmetry.space_group_name_H-M   'P 1'
#
loop_
_entity.id
_entity.type
_entity.pdbx_description
1 polymer ?
#
loop_
_entity_poly.entity_id
_entity_poly.type
_entity_poly.pdbx_seq_one_letter_code
_entity_poly.pdbx_strand_id
1 'polypeptide(L)'
;MQHPRKIYFVDTSFLTFLSVKFSKNMERLMENTVFIELLRRGKGVNYALGKNWGIDFVLLIKVSYDVSDEGTLRCEVNALRKVSREFDFKNALLITWNSKRRIEREEL
;
A
#
# COMPACT_ATOMS: atom_id res chain seq x y z
N MET A 1 -2.11 0.48 -22.35
CA MET A 1 -1.12 -0.11 -21.43
C MET A 1 -1.87 -1.10 -20.55
N GLN A 2 -1.66 -2.40 -20.71
CA GLN A 2 -2.19 -3.38 -19.74
C GLN A 2 -1.37 -3.27 -18.47
N HIS A 3 -2.02 -2.95 -17.36
CA HIS A 3 -1.38 -2.92 -16.05
C HIS A 3 -1.17 -4.35 -15.55
N PRO A 4 -0.03 -4.67 -14.92
CA PRO A 4 0.22 -6.00 -14.40
C PRO A 4 -0.81 -6.33 -13.31
N ARG A 5 -1.45 -7.49 -13.44
CA ARG A 5 -2.38 -8.00 -12.41
C ARG A 5 -1.60 -8.24 -11.11
N LYS A 6 -2.10 -7.69 -9.99
CA LYS A 6 -1.58 -8.03 -8.66
C LYS A 6 -2.15 -9.40 -8.24
N ILE A 7 -1.27 -10.30 -7.81
CA ILE A 7 -1.62 -11.66 -7.39
C ILE A 7 -1.38 -11.75 -5.88
N TYR A 8 -2.39 -12.22 -5.15
CA TYR A 8 -2.36 -12.41 -3.72
C TYR A 8 -2.50 -13.90 -3.39
N PHE A 9 -1.72 -14.35 -2.43
CA PHE A 9 -1.74 -15.74 -1.98
C PHE A 9 -2.48 -15.83 -0.66
N VAL A 10 -3.39 -16.80 -0.52
CA VAL A 10 -4.05 -17.08 0.77
C VAL A 10 -3.03 -17.55 1.81
N ASP A 11 -2.08 -18.39 1.38
CA ASP A 11 -0.93 -18.81 2.16
C ASP A 11 0.31 -18.01 1.75
N THR A 12 0.82 -17.20 2.66
CA THR A 12 1.99 -16.32 2.45
C THR A 12 3.29 -17.08 2.25
N SER A 13 3.37 -18.36 2.62
CA SER A 13 4.58 -19.19 2.47
C SER A 13 5.01 -19.35 1.02
N PHE A 14 4.05 -19.38 0.08
CA PHE A 14 4.34 -19.42 -1.36
C PHE A 14 5.09 -18.18 -1.84
N LEU A 15 4.77 -17.02 -1.27
CA LEU A 15 5.42 -15.77 -1.63
C LEU A 15 6.89 -15.74 -1.17
N THR A 16 7.19 -16.31 -0.01
CA THR A 16 8.58 -16.49 0.47
C THR A 16 9.34 -17.51 -0.36
N PHE A 17 8.69 -18.62 -0.76
CA PHE A 17 9.33 -19.70 -1.51
C PHE A 17 9.71 -19.29 -2.95
N LEU A 18 8.86 -18.48 -3.61
CA LEU A 18 9.02 -18.13 -5.02
C LEU A 18 9.97 -16.95 -5.29
N SER A 19 10.54 -16.32 -4.27
CA SER A 19 11.09 -14.98 -4.43
C SER A 19 12.56 -14.80 -4.04
N VAL A 20 13.34 -14.24 -4.97
CA VAL A 20 14.81 -14.21 -4.97
C VAL A 20 15.41 -13.00 -4.22
N LYS A 21 14.62 -11.96 -3.89
CA LYS A 21 15.11 -10.70 -3.30
C LYS A 21 14.43 -10.34 -1.97
N PHE A 22 15.14 -10.44 -0.86
CA PHE A 22 14.60 -10.29 0.50
C PHE A 22 13.78 -9.01 0.77
N SER A 23 14.26 -7.82 0.39
CA SER A 23 13.54 -6.56 0.65
C SER A 23 12.23 -6.44 -0.14
N LYS A 24 12.26 -6.80 -1.43
CA LYS A 24 11.06 -6.87 -2.29
C LYS A 24 10.06 -7.93 -1.80
N ASN A 25 10.54 -8.94 -1.09
CA ASN A 25 9.69 -9.98 -0.50
C ASN A 25 8.90 -9.40 0.67
N MET A 26 9.53 -8.61 1.54
CA MET A 26 8.85 -8.05 2.72
C MET A 26 7.74 -7.08 2.35
N GLU A 27 7.97 -6.20 1.38
CA GLU A 27 6.93 -5.30 0.87
C GLU A 27 5.71 -6.07 0.35
N ARG A 28 5.94 -7.11 -0.47
CA ARG A 28 4.87 -7.97 -0.98
C ARG A 28 4.17 -8.78 0.11
N LEU A 29 4.92 -9.28 1.11
CA LEU A 29 4.38 -10.04 2.23
C LEU A 29 3.47 -9.17 3.09
N MET A 30 3.91 -7.94 3.39
CA MET A 30 3.11 -6.97 4.10
C MET A 30 1.86 -6.62 3.32
N GLU A 31 1.99 -6.29 2.03
CA GLU A 31 0.84 -5.98 1.17
C GLU A 31 -0.17 -7.14 1.15
N ASN A 32 0.31 -8.37 1.00
CA ASN A 32 -0.53 -9.57 1.00
C ASN A 32 -1.20 -9.83 2.36
N THR A 33 -0.49 -9.57 3.46
CA THR A 33 -1.04 -9.70 4.81
C THR A 33 -2.16 -8.69 5.06
N VAL A 34 -1.95 -7.43 4.67
CA VAL A 34 -2.99 -6.38 4.77
C VAL A 34 -4.19 -6.75 3.90
N PHE A 35 -3.95 -7.25 2.69
CA PHE A 35 -5.02 -7.72 1.80
C PHE A 35 -5.89 -8.80 2.46
N ILE A 36 -5.27 -9.87 2.98
CA ILE A 36 -5.99 -10.96 3.66
C ILE A 36 -6.77 -10.42 4.86
N GLU A 37 -6.17 -9.54 5.67
CA GLU A 37 -6.82 -8.97 6.84
C GLU A 37 -8.05 -8.13 6.47
N LEU A 38 -7.99 -7.36 5.39
CA LEU A 38 -9.13 -6.60 4.88
C LEU A 38 -10.27 -7.55 4.43
N LEU A 39 -9.94 -8.63 3.72
CA LEU A 39 -10.92 -9.65 3.33
C LEU A 39 -11.56 -10.33 4.55
N ARG A 40 -10.77 -10.71 5.55
CA ARG A 40 -11.25 -11.33 6.80
C ARG A 40 -12.21 -10.42 7.57
N ARG A 41 -12.02 -9.10 7.48
CA ARG A 41 -12.93 -8.08 8.04
C ARG A 41 -14.15 -7.77 7.17
N GLY A 42 -14.36 -8.50 6.08
CA GLY A 42 -15.45 -8.27 5.14
C GLY A 42 -15.36 -6.92 4.42
N LYS A 43 -14.16 -6.35 4.27
CA LYS A 43 -13.97 -5.10 3.53
C LYS A 43 -13.86 -5.39 2.05
N GLY A 44 -14.53 -4.60 1.23
CA GLY A 44 -14.36 -4.63 -0.23
C GLY A 44 -12.95 -4.16 -0.59
N VAL A 45 -12.23 -4.98 -1.35
CA VAL A 45 -10.87 -4.68 -1.77
C VAL A 45 -10.82 -4.47 -3.28
N ASN A 46 -10.44 -3.28 -3.72
CA ASN A 46 -10.18 -2.97 -5.12
C ASN A 46 -8.90 -2.15 -5.24
N TYR A 47 -8.25 -2.26 -6.40
CA TYR A 47 -6.99 -1.60 -6.74
C TYR A 47 -7.25 -0.40 -7.64
N ALA A 48 -6.55 0.70 -7.39
CA ALA A 48 -6.60 1.88 -8.25
C ALA A 48 -5.18 2.29 -8.64
N LEU A 49 -4.95 2.55 -9.93
CA LEU A 49 -3.66 2.96 -10.45
C LEU A 49 -3.84 4.18 -11.35
N GLY A 50 -3.15 5.27 -11.04
CA GLY A 50 -3.03 6.45 -11.89
C GLY A 50 -1.70 6.48 -12.64
N LYS A 51 -1.49 7.51 -13.47
CA LYS A 51 -0.24 7.66 -14.25
C LYS A 51 1.04 7.68 -13.38
N ASN A 52 0.96 8.24 -12.17
CA ASN A 52 2.10 8.49 -11.28
C ASN A 52 1.83 8.10 -9.82
N TRP A 53 0.82 7.26 -9.57
CA TRP A 53 0.48 6.79 -8.23
C TRP A 53 -0.24 5.44 -8.33
N GLY A 54 -0.10 4.61 -7.30
CA GLY A 54 -0.82 3.35 -7.17
C GLY A 54 -1.34 3.19 -5.75
N ILE A 55 -2.55 2.67 -5.65
CA ILE A 55 -3.23 2.34 -4.41
C ILE A 55 -3.57 0.86 -4.40
N ASP A 56 -3.32 0.29 -3.24
CA ASP A 56 -3.51 -1.13 -3.01
C ASP A 56 -4.99 -1.42 -2.70
N PHE A 57 -5.70 -0.60 -1.92
CA PHE A 57 -7.07 -0.92 -1.48
C PHE A 57 -8.05 0.28 -1.56
N VAL A 58 -9.37 0.04 -1.68
CA VAL A 58 -10.41 1.11 -1.79
C VAL A 58 -10.56 1.94 -0.53
N LEU A 59 -10.28 1.34 0.63
CA LEU A 59 -9.88 2.12 1.78
C LEU A 59 -8.50 2.66 1.42
N LEU A 60 -8.32 3.98 1.36
CA LEU A 60 -7.11 4.66 0.87
C LEU A 60 -5.88 4.30 1.72
N ILE A 61 -5.40 3.08 1.51
CA ILE A 61 -4.39 2.37 2.28
C ILE A 61 -3.30 2.03 1.27
N LYS A 62 -2.09 2.47 1.60
CA LYS A 62 -0.88 2.06 0.91
C LYS A 62 0.03 1.35 1.89
N VAL A 63 0.73 0.33 1.42
CA VAL A 63 1.65 -0.46 2.24
C VAL A 63 3.08 -0.23 1.74
N SER A 64 4.00 0.07 2.64
CA SER A 64 5.42 0.24 2.31
C SER A 64 6.27 -0.30 3.45
N TYR A 65 7.18 -1.24 3.15
CA TYR A 65 7.99 -1.88 4.20
C TYR A 65 8.87 -0.87 4.95
N ASP A 66 9.60 -0.04 4.20
CA ASP A 66 10.54 0.91 4.74
C ASP A 66 10.32 2.31 4.14
N VAL A 67 10.17 3.29 5.02
CA VAL A 67 10.00 4.70 4.69
C VAL A 67 11.01 5.58 5.43
N SER A 68 12.13 4.99 5.85
CA SER A 68 13.21 5.70 6.55
C SER A 68 13.86 6.76 5.66
N ASP A 69 13.84 6.56 4.34
CA ASP A 69 14.20 7.56 3.36
C ASP A 69 13.09 8.61 3.19
N GLU A 70 13.42 9.88 3.42
CA GLU A 70 12.46 10.99 3.30
C GLU A 70 11.90 11.13 1.88
N GLY A 71 12.70 10.83 0.85
CA GLY A 71 12.26 10.85 -0.54
C GLY A 71 11.12 9.86 -0.80
N THR A 72 11.32 8.61 -0.37
CA THR A 72 10.34 7.53 -0.42
C THR A 72 9.08 7.93 0.32
N LEU A 73 9.21 8.38 1.57
CA LEU A 73 8.08 8.80 2.39
C LEU A 73 7.28 9.95 1.76
N ARG A 74 7.96 10.94 1.19
CA ARG A 74 7.32 12.06 0.48
C ARG A 74 6.60 11.57 -0.77
N CYS A 75 7.17 10.65 -1.52
CA CYS A 75 6.52 10.04 -2.69
C CYS A 75 5.25 9.28 -2.30
N GLU A 76 5.34 8.45 -1.26
CA GLU A 76 4.21 7.66 -0.72
C GLU A 76 3.06 8.55 -0.25
N VAL A 77 3.35 9.58 0.54
CA VAL A 77 2.35 10.53 1.03
C VAL A 77 1.75 11.34 -0.12
N ASN A 78 2.55 11.74 -1.10
CA ASN A 78 2.04 12.45 -2.29
C ASN A 78 1.10 11.58 -3.13
N ALA A 79 1.37 10.28 -3.25
CA ALA A 79 0.48 9.34 -3.93
C ALA A 79 -0.87 9.28 -3.21
N LEU A 80 -0.86 9.08 -1.88
CA LEU A 80 -2.08 9.08 -1.07
C LEU A 80 -2.85 10.40 -1.18
N ARG A 81 -2.15 11.54 -1.16
CA ARG A 81 -2.76 12.88 -1.28
C ARG A 81 -3.48 13.08 -2.61
N LYS A 82 -2.85 12.68 -3.73
CA LYS A 82 -3.44 12.82 -5.07
C LYS A 82 -4.78 12.10 -5.15
N VAL A 83 -4.83 10.87 -4.67
CA VAL A 83 -6.06 10.07 -4.69
C VAL A 83 -7.09 10.58 -3.71
N SER A 84 -6.65 10.98 -2.52
CA SER A 84 -7.56 11.53 -1.51
C SER A 84 -8.29 12.75 -2.04
N ARG A 85 -7.64 13.57 -2.90
CA ARG A 85 -8.28 14.68 -3.61
C ARG A 85 -9.15 14.24 -4.77
N GLU A 86 -8.71 13.26 -5.56
CA GLU A 86 -9.43 12.78 -6.75
C GLU A 86 -10.75 12.07 -6.41
N PHE A 87 -10.79 11.38 -5.26
CA PHE A 87 -11.95 10.57 -4.82
C PHE A 87 -12.58 11.07 -3.51
N ASP A 88 -12.21 12.27 -3.05
CA ASP A 88 -12.73 12.95 -1.84
C ASP A 88 -12.70 12.11 -0.53
N PHE A 89 -11.67 11.28 -0.37
CA PHE A 89 -11.51 10.50 0.85
C PHE A 89 -11.03 11.38 2.00
N LYS A 90 -11.75 11.39 3.13
CA LYS A 90 -11.38 12.18 4.33
C LYS A 90 -10.11 11.69 5.02
N ASN A 91 -9.84 10.39 4.98
CA ASN A 91 -8.72 9.75 5.68
C ASN A 91 -7.93 8.85 4.73
N ALA A 92 -6.62 8.80 4.96
CA ALA A 92 -5.67 7.95 4.24
C ALA A 92 -4.75 7.26 5.26
N LEU A 93 -4.27 6.06 4.93
CA LEU A 93 -3.37 5.30 5.79
C LEU A 93 -2.15 4.84 4.98
N LEU A 94 -0.96 5.08 5.53
CA LEU A 94 0.27 4.44 5.08
C LEU A 94 0.65 3.42 6.16
N ILE A 95 0.60 2.14 5.83
CA ILE A 95 1.02 1.06 6.73
C ILE A 95 2.49 0.79 6.46
N THR A 96 3.31 0.92 7.51
CA THR A 96 4.75 0.68 7.46
C THR A 96 5.16 -0.35 8.51
N TRP A 97 6.40 -0.86 8.41
CA TRP A 97 6.85 -1.90 9.33
C TRP A 97 7.01 -1.39 10.77
N ASN A 98 7.68 -0.24 10.94
CA ASN A 98 8.13 0.23 12.26
C ASN A 98 7.78 1.68 12.60
N SER A 99 7.11 2.43 11.72
CA SER A 99 6.84 3.86 11.96
C SER A 99 5.35 4.14 12.17
N LYS A 100 5.04 4.90 13.22
CA LYS A 100 3.68 5.39 13.48
C LYS A 100 3.71 6.90 13.59
N ARG A 101 2.99 7.57 12.70
CA ARG A 101 2.84 9.03 12.70
C ARG A 101 1.48 9.44 12.15
N ARG A 102 1.01 10.62 12.55
CA ARG A 102 -0.15 11.29 11.95
C ARG A 102 0.38 12.47 11.16
N ILE A 103 -0.19 12.71 9.99
CA ILE A 103 0.15 13.86 9.16
C ILE A 103 -1.16 14.55 8.84
N GLU A 104 -1.27 15.82 9.19
CA GLU A 104 -2.46 16.60 8.90
C GLU A 104 -2.35 17.23 7.51
N ARG A 105 -3.50 17.50 6.88
CA ARG A 105 -3.54 18.04 5.51
C ARG A 105 -2.87 19.41 5.39
N GLU A 106 -2.73 20.14 6.50
CA GLU A 106 -2.13 21.47 6.58
C GLU A 106 -0.60 21.45 6.70
N GLU A 107 0.00 20.31 7.06
CA GLU A 107 1.45 20.13 7.22
C GLU A 107 2.15 19.57 5.95
N LEU A 108 1.47 19.57 4.77
CA LEU A 108 1.87 18.84 3.55
C LEU A 108 1.83 19.59 2.20
#